data_AF-A0A4Y2RYR0-F1
#
_entry.id   AF-A0A4Y2RYR0-F1
#
_cell.length_a   1.000
_cell.length_b   1.000
_cell.length_c   1.000
_cell.angle_alpha   90.00
_cell.angle_beta   90.00
_cell.angle_gamma   90.00
#
_symmetry.space_group_name_H-M   'P 1'
#
loop_
_entity.id
_entity.type
_entity.pdbx_description
1 polymer ?
#
loop_
_entity_poly.entity_id
_entity_poly.type
_entity_poly.pdbx_seq_one_letter_code
_entity_poly.pdbx_strand_id
1 'polypeptide(L)'
;MCEMNIKCDHECSNYKGSSGNMESVGAFRIFERSVMKRELQYTEYYGDGDSKAFLKVKDIYGEDTVTKLECIGHVQKRVGSRLRKLKKTKGLGGKGKLTDKFIDKLQNYYGIAIRSNNGSIEKMQSAVIAAFFH
;
A
#
# COMPACT_ATOMS: atom_id res chain seq x y z
N MET A 1 42.74 -1.33 -40.40
CA MET A 1 41.32 -1.06 -40.14
C MET A 1 40.95 -1.84 -38.89
N CYS A 2 40.73 -1.15 -37.76
CA CYS A 2 40.26 -1.81 -36.54
C CYS A 2 38.73 -1.80 -36.57
N GLU A 3 38.13 -2.98 -36.62
CA GLU A 3 36.70 -3.16 -36.45
C GLU A 3 36.30 -2.77 -35.02
N MET A 4 35.43 -1.78 -34.90
CA MET A 4 34.85 -1.38 -33.63
C MET A 4 33.75 -2.37 -33.24
N ASN A 5 34.05 -3.27 -32.30
CA ASN A 5 33.06 -4.09 -31.62
C ASN A 5 32.15 -3.20 -30.75
N ILE A 6 31.02 -2.77 -31.30
CA ILE A 6 29.97 -2.09 -30.52
C ILE A 6 29.25 -3.14 -29.68
N LYS A 7 29.64 -3.27 -28.41
CA LYS A 7 28.76 -3.88 -27.40
C LYS A 7 27.55 -2.97 -27.25
N CYS A 8 26.39 -3.44 -27.69
CA CYS A 8 25.12 -2.82 -27.35
C CYS A 8 24.83 -3.18 -25.89
N ASP A 9 25.25 -2.32 -24.96
CA ASP A 9 24.89 -2.47 -23.55
C ASP A 9 23.37 -2.38 -23.43
N HIS A 10 22.75 -3.46 -22.97
CA HIS A 10 21.33 -3.50 -22.70
C HIS A 10 21.02 -2.59 -21.49
N GLU A 11 20.59 -1.35 -21.75
CA GLU A 11 20.18 -0.41 -20.70
C GLU A 11 18.80 -0.80 -20.15
N CYS A 12 18.80 -1.61 -19.09
CA CYS A 12 17.58 -2.09 -18.41
C CYS A 12 16.98 -1.05 -17.42
N SER A 13 17.22 0.25 -17.64
CA SER A 13 16.86 1.31 -16.69
C SER A 13 15.68 2.15 -17.15
N ASN A 14 14.51 1.88 -16.58
CA ASN A 14 13.27 2.63 -16.87
C ASN A 14 13.16 3.97 -16.12
N TYR A 15 14.11 4.27 -15.23
CA TYR A 15 14.12 5.48 -14.42
C TYR A 15 15.55 5.85 -13.99
N LYS A 16 15.89 7.14 -14.13
CA LYS A 16 17.13 7.72 -13.62
C LYS A 16 16.80 8.59 -12.40
N GLY A 17 17.26 8.18 -11.22
CA GLY A 17 17.03 8.86 -9.94
C GLY A 17 17.03 7.91 -8.75
N SER A 18 16.59 8.37 -7.57
CA SER A 18 16.56 7.53 -6.38
C SER A 18 15.46 6.47 -6.43
N SER A 19 15.74 5.26 -5.91
CA SER A 19 14.76 4.17 -5.85
C SER A 19 13.46 4.59 -5.15
N GLY A 20 13.55 5.39 -4.09
CA GLY A 20 12.39 5.91 -3.36
C GLY A 20 11.49 6.86 -4.16
N ASN A 21 11.96 7.45 -5.26
CA ASN A 21 11.16 8.33 -6.11
C ASN A 21 10.55 7.60 -7.33
N MET A 22 10.97 6.36 -7.59
CA MET A 22 10.48 5.55 -8.72
C MET A 22 8.96 5.40 -8.72
N GLU A 23 8.37 5.14 -7.55
CA GLU A 23 6.93 4.97 -7.39
C GLU A 23 6.18 6.25 -7.76
N SER A 24 6.66 7.40 -7.27
CA SER A 24 6.02 8.69 -7.51
C SER A 24 6.06 9.09 -8.99
N VAL A 25 7.21 8.88 -9.64
CA VAL A 25 7.37 9.15 -11.07
C VAL A 25 6.57 8.13 -11.91
N GLY A 26 6.52 6.88 -11.49
CA GLY A 26 5.73 5.84 -12.13
C GLY A 26 4.23 6.16 -12.11
N ALA A 27 3.69 6.51 -10.93
CA ALA A 27 2.30 6.90 -10.77
C ALA A 27 1.94 8.10 -11.65
N PHE A 28 2.75 9.16 -11.61
CA PHE A 28 2.55 10.35 -12.45
C PHE A 28 2.48 9.97 -13.95
N ARG A 29 3.46 9.19 -14.44
CA ARG A 29 3.52 8.77 -15.85
C ARG A 29 2.30 7.93 -16.27
N ILE A 30 1.74 7.12 -15.36
CA ILE A 30 0.55 6.31 -15.64
C ILE A 30 -0.68 7.22 -15.81
N PHE A 31 -0.88 8.17 -14.91
CA PHE A 31 -2.03 9.08 -14.92
C PHE A 31 -1.95 10.09 -16.08
N GLU A 32 -0.76 10.61 -16.38
CA GLU A 32 -0.56 11.50 -17.53
C GLU A 32 -0.83 10.77 -18.85
N ARG A 33 -0.32 9.54 -19.00
CA ARG A 33 -0.52 8.74 -20.22
C ARG A 33 -1.97 8.33 -20.44
N SER A 34 -2.77 8.13 -19.39
CA SER A 34 -4.18 7.74 -19.56
C SER A 34 -4.96 8.82 -20.30
N VAL A 35 -4.72 10.10 -19.97
CA VAL A 35 -5.33 11.23 -20.67
C VAL A 35 -4.77 11.32 -22.09
N MET A 36 -3.44 11.37 -22.24
CA MET A 36 -2.82 11.58 -23.55
C MET A 36 -3.13 10.48 -24.59
N LYS A 37 -3.26 9.22 -24.15
CA LYS A 37 -3.39 8.08 -25.08
C LYS A 37 -4.79 7.51 -25.16
N ARG A 38 -5.64 7.75 -24.17
CA ARG A 38 -6.93 7.07 -24.01
C ARG A 38 -8.08 8.02 -23.65
N GLU A 39 -7.80 9.32 -23.49
CA GLU A 39 -8.81 10.33 -23.08
C GLU A 39 -9.54 9.91 -21.78
N LEU A 40 -8.80 9.27 -20.85
CA LEU A 40 -9.36 8.70 -19.62
C LEU A 40 -8.68 9.29 -18.39
N GLN A 41 -9.51 9.63 -17.39
CA GLN A 41 -9.09 10.09 -16.08
C GLN A 41 -9.37 9.01 -15.02
N TYR A 42 -8.41 8.79 -14.11
CA TYR A 42 -8.62 7.95 -12.94
C TYR A 42 -9.18 8.77 -11.78
N THR A 43 -10.27 8.31 -11.18
CA THR A 43 -10.91 9.00 -10.05
C THR A 43 -10.37 8.54 -8.69
N GLU A 44 -9.80 7.33 -8.64
CA GLU A 44 -9.39 6.67 -7.40
C GLU A 44 -7.93 6.21 -7.45
N TYR A 45 -7.20 6.42 -6.36
CA TYR A 45 -5.83 5.94 -6.17
C TYR A 45 -5.75 4.99 -4.98
N TYR A 46 -5.45 3.72 -5.24
CA TYR A 46 -5.22 2.72 -4.19
C TYR A 46 -3.74 2.70 -3.82
N GLY A 47 -3.43 3.10 -2.59
CA GLY A 47 -2.04 3.21 -2.14
C GLY A 47 -1.81 2.91 -0.67
N ASP A 48 -0.55 2.98 -0.28
CA ASP A 48 -0.11 2.90 1.11
C ASP A 48 -0.36 4.25 1.83
N GLY A 49 -0.48 4.21 3.16
CA GLY A 49 -0.91 5.30 4.04
C GLY A 49 -0.15 6.62 3.88
N ASP A 50 1.17 6.57 3.68
CA ASP A 50 2.00 7.75 3.39
C ASP A 50 2.71 7.54 2.05
N SER A 51 2.03 7.90 0.96
CA SER A 51 2.55 7.74 -0.40
C SER A 51 2.82 9.11 -1.00
N LYS A 52 4.11 9.44 -1.18
CA LYS A 52 4.54 10.61 -1.97
C LYS A 52 4.03 10.56 -3.41
N ALA A 53 3.71 9.36 -3.89
CA ALA A 53 3.14 9.18 -5.22
C ALA A 53 1.72 9.74 -5.32
N PHE A 54 0.89 9.56 -4.29
CA PHE A 54 -0.45 10.16 -4.26
C PHE A 54 -0.40 11.69 -4.37
N LEU A 55 0.51 12.35 -3.64
CA LEU A 55 0.67 13.81 -3.70
C LEU A 55 1.03 14.31 -5.11
N LYS A 56 1.66 13.47 -5.94
CA LYS A 56 1.99 13.81 -7.34
C LYS A 56 0.82 13.67 -8.31
N VAL A 57 -0.19 12.87 -7.96
CA VAL A 57 -1.33 12.59 -8.85
C VAL A 57 -2.65 13.18 -8.35
N LYS A 58 -2.72 13.63 -7.09
CA LYS A 58 -3.94 14.15 -6.45
C LYS A 58 -4.64 15.22 -7.30
N ASP A 59 -3.89 16.16 -7.84
CA ASP A 59 -4.40 17.33 -8.56
C ASP A 59 -3.98 17.32 -10.05
N ILE A 60 -3.69 16.12 -10.60
CA ILE A 60 -3.11 15.99 -11.96
C ILE A 60 -4.08 16.41 -13.08
N TYR A 61 -5.39 16.40 -12.80
CA TYR A 61 -6.43 16.77 -13.76
C TYR A 61 -6.99 18.18 -13.57
N GLY A 62 -6.37 19.00 -12.71
CA GLY A 62 -6.84 20.36 -12.43
C GLY A 62 -7.91 20.37 -11.34
N GLU A 63 -9.15 20.71 -11.71
CA GLU A 63 -10.27 20.79 -10.76
C GLU A 63 -10.72 19.42 -10.24
N ASP A 64 -10.60 18.38 -11.06
CA ASP A 64 -10.93 17.01 -10.67
C ASP A 64 -9.81 16.40 -9.84
N THR A 65 -10.12 16.12 -8.56
CA THR A 65 -9.16 15.54 -7.62
C THR A 65 -9.27 14.02 -7.55
N VAL A 66 -8.11 13.34 -7.55
CA VAL A 66 -8.03 11.89 -7.37
C VAL A 66 -8.26 11.57 -5.90
N THR A 67 -9.22 10.69 -5.60
CA THR A 67 -9.51 10.25 -4.25
C THR A 67 -8.57 9.14 -3.82
N LYS A 68 -7.89 9.32 -2.69
CA LYS A 68 -7.04 8.26 -2.12
C LYS A 68 -7.90 7.23 -1.39
N LEU A 69 -7.68 5.96 -1.71
CA LEU A 69 -8.24 4.81 -1.01
C LEU A 69 -7.14 3.97 -0.37
N GLU A 70 -7.40 3.49 0.84
CA GLU A 70 -6.47 2.63 1.58
C GLU A 70 -6.75 1.17 1.26
N CYS A 71 -5.69 0.41 0.94
CA CYS A 71 -5.87 -1.02 0.72
C CYS A 71 -6.05 -1.78 2.05
N ILE A 72 -7.03 -2.69 2.11
CA ILE A 72 -7.29 -3.52 3.29
C ILE A 72 -6.03 -4.28 3.72
N GLY A 73 -5.23 -4.76 2.76
CA GLY A 73 -3.96 -5.42 3.04
C GLY A 73 -2.96 -4.53 3.79
N HIS A 74 -2.92 -3.24 3.49
CA HIS A 74 -2.10 -2.29 4.24
C HIS A 74 -2.65 -2.10 5.66
N VAL A 75 -3.98 -1.99 5.83
CA VAL A 75 -4.60 -1.89 7.15
C VAL A 75 -4.29 -3.14 8.00
N GLN A 76 -4.35 -4.33 7.42
CA GLN A 76 -3.94 -5.58 8.09
C GLN A 76 -2.48 -5.56 8.55
N LYS A 77 -1.56 -5.11 7.68
CA LYS A 77 -0.14 -4.96 8.03
C LYS A 77 0.07 -3.97 9.17
N ARG A 78 -0.64 -2.83 9.13
CA ARG A 78 -0.59 -1.77 10.14
C ARG A 78 -0.95 -2.28 11.53
N VAL A 79 -1.99 -3.10 11.67
CA VAL A 79 -2.39 -3.71 12.94
C VAL A 79 -1.26 -4.57 13.52
N GLY A 80 -0.65 -5.43 12.72
CA GLY A 80 0.46 -6.27 13.18
C GLY A 80 1.69 -5.50 13.61
N SER A 81 2.07 -4.47 12.84
CA SER A 81 3.19 -3.60 13.19
C SER A 81 2.95 -2.90 14.53
N ARG A 82 1.72 -2.42 14.78
CA ARG A 82 1.33 -1.79 16.05
C ARG A 82 1.34 -2.79 17.20
N LEU A 83 0.81 -4.00 17.01
CA LEU A 83 0.83 -5.06 18.04
C LEU A 83 2.26 -5.49 18.37
N ARG A 84 3.15 -5.63 17.39
CA ARG A 84 4.57 -5.94 17.62
C ARG A 84 5.29 -4.83 18.38
N LYS A 85 5.00 -3.56 18.06
CA LYS A 85 5.51 -2.40 18.81
C LYS A 85 5.02 -2.46 20.26
N LEU A 86 3.72 -2.69 20.47
CA LEU A 86 3.11 -2.82 21.79
C LEU A 86 3.71 -3.98 22.59
N LYS A 87 3.91 -5.14 21.96
CA LYS A 87 4.58 -6.31 22.54
C LYS A 87 5.92 -5.92 23.15
N LYS A 88 6.74 -5.17 22.39
CA LYS A 88 8.07 -4.73 22.80
C LYS A 88 8.03 -3.65 23.89
N THR A 89 7.16 -2.65 23.75
CA THR A 89 7.12 -1.50 24.68
C THR A 89 6.49 -1.83 26.03
N LYS A 90 5.57 -2.81 26.08
CA LYS A 90 4.83 -3.18 27.29
C LYS A 90 5.26 -4.54 27.88
N GLY A 91 6.25 -5.21 27.29
CA GLY A 91 6.71 -6.52 27.78
C GLY A 91 5.64 -7.61 27.71
N LEU A 92 4.75 -7.55 26.72
CA LEU A 92 3.63 -8.50 26.56
C LEU A 92 4.01 -9.79 25.83
N GLY A 93 5.30 -10.01 25.57
CA GLY A 93 5.80 -11.24 24.97
C GLY A 93 5.87 -12.41 25.96
N GLY A 94 6.07 -13.62 25.45
CA GLY A 94 6.25 -14.84 26.24
C GLY A 94 5.20 -15.92 25.94
N LYS A 95 5.42 -17.12 26.49
CA LYS A 95 4.50 -18.26 26.35
C LYS A 95 3.16 -17.90 26.99
N GLY A 96 2.05 -18.15 26.28
CA GLY A 96 0.70 -17.80 26.73
C GLY A 96 0.34 -16.30 26.64
N LYS A 97 1.17 -15.47 25.98
CA LYS A 97 0.93 -14.04 25.80
C LYS A 97 0.91 -13.65 24.32
N LEU A 98 1.20 -12.38 24.00
CA LEU A 98 1.19 -11.83 22.64
C LEU A 98 2.42 -12.31 21.86
N THR A 99 2.36 -13.53 21.33
CA THR A 99 3.40 -14.12 20.46
C THR A 99 3.30 -13.62 19.02
N ASP A 100 4.37 -13.69 18.22
CA ASP A 100 4.31 -13.28 16.81
C ASP A 100 3.31 -14.12 16.00
N LYS A 101 3.24 -15.43 16.27
CA LYS A 101 2.23 -16.31 15.67
C LYS A 101 0.80 -15.87 16.00
N PHE A 102 0.56 -15.40 17.23
CA PHE A 102 -0.76 -14.89 17.62
C PHE A 102 -1.05 -13.55 16.95
N ILE A 103 -0.06 -12.65 16.84
CA ILE A 103 -0.19 -11.40 16.08
C ILE A 103 -0.54 -11.69 14.62
N ASP A 104 0.11 -12.66 13.97
CA ASP A 104 -0.19 -13.02 12.57
C ASP A 104 -1.64 -13.51 12.41
N LYS A 105 -2.14 -14.31 13.36
CA LYS A 105 -3.56 -14.70 13.39
C LYS A 105 -4.48 -13.49 13.52
N LEU A 106 -4.20 -12.58 14.45
CA LEU A 106 -4.99 -11.36 14.64
C LEU A 106 -5.00 -10.47 13.38
N GLN A 107 -3.87 -10.35 12.67
CA GLN A 107 -3.82 -9.62 11.39
C GLN A 107 -4.72 -10.24 10.31
N ASN A 108 -4.74 -11.57 10.25
CA ASN A 108 -5.59 -12.30 9.31
C ASN A 108 -7.06 -12.12 9.67
N TYR A 109 -7.43 -12.34 10.93
CA TYR A 109 -8.81 -12.15 11.39
C TYR A 109 -9.29 -10.71 11.19
N TYR A 110 -8.44 -9.72 11.46
CA TYR A 110 -8.78 -8.31 11.24
C TYR A 110 -9.19 -8.03 9.78
N GLY A 111 -8.45 -8.56 8.81
CA GLY A 111 -8.83 -8.35 7.41
C GLY A 111 -9.96 -9.23 6.92
N ILE A 112 -10.17 -10.41 7.52
CA ILE A 112 -11.39 -11.20 7.25
C ILE A 112 -12.61 -10.42 7.76
N ALA A 113 -12.57 -9.91 8.99
CA ALA A 113 -13.64 -9.10 9.58
C ALA A 113 -14.03 -7.90 8.72
N ILE A 114 -13.05 -7.17 8.17
CA ILE A 114 -13.33 -6.04 7.26
C ILE A 114 -13.94 -6.52 5.95
N ARG A 115 -13.34 -7.53 5.30
CA ARG A 115 -13.82 -8.02 3.99
C ARG A 115 -15.21 -8.64 4.06
N SER A 116 -15.50 -9.39 5.11
CA SER A 116 -16.78 -10.09 5.30
C SER A 116 -17.92 -9.15 5.71
N ASN A 117 -17.63 -7.92 6.12
CA ASN A 117 -18.63 -6.95 6.56
C ASN A 117 -18.61 -5.66 5.72
N ASN A 118 -18.24 -5.79 4.44
CA ASN A 118 -18.20 -4.65 3.52
C ASN A 118 -19.55 -3.91 3.47
N GLY A 119 -19.50 -2.58 3.48
CA GLY A 119 -20.70 -1.73 3.45
C GLY A 119 -21.38 -1.48 4.81
N SER A 120 -20.88 -2.03 5.93
CA SER A 120 -21.39 -1.71 7.28
C SER A 120 -20.26 -1.51 8.29
N ILE A 121 -19.99 -0.26 8.63
CA ILE A 121 -18.95 0.11 9.61
C ILE A 121 -19.24 -0.53 10.97
N GLU A 122 -20.49 -0.55 11.40
CA GLU A 122 -20.90 -1.16 12.67
C GLU A 122 -20.56 -2.65 12.69
N LYS A 123 -20.95 -3.41 11.66
CA LYS A 123 -20.63 -4.84 11.57
C LYS A 123 -19.13 -5.10 11.48
N MET A 124 -18.38 -4.26 10.75
CA MET A 124 -16.92 -4.35 10.72
C MET A 124 -16.31 -4.17 12.12
N GLN A 125 -16.75 -3.15 12.87
CA GLN A 125 -16.28 -2.90 14.22
C GLN A 125 -16.60 -4.07 15.15
N SER A 126 -17.84 -4.56 15.13
CA SER A 126 -18.25 -5.72 15.92
C SER A 126 -17.43 -6.96 15.59
N ALA A 127 -17.21 -7.26 14.30
CA ALA A 127 -16.43 -8.43 13.88
C ALA A 127 -14.93 -8.30 14.23
N VAL A 128 -14.37 -7.11 14.13
CA VAL A 128 -12.98 -6.82 14.54
C VAL A 128 -12.81 -7.02 16.05
N ILE A 129 -13.78 -6.57 16.86
CA ILE A 129 -13.74 -6.78 18.31
C ILE A 129 -13.89 -8.28 18.64
N ALA A 130 -14.81 -8.98 17.98
CA ALA A 130 -15.01 -10.42 18.16
C ALA A 130 -13.74 -11.23 17.84
N ALA A 131 -12.97 -10.81 16.83
CA ALA A 131 -11.69 -11.46 16.46
C ALA A 131 -10.64 -11.45 17.59
N PHE A 132 -10.74 -10.58 18.60
CA PHE A 132 -9.84 -10.59 19.76
C PHE A 132 -10.18 -11.70 20.77
N PHE A 133 -11.38 -12.28 20.71
CA PHE A 133 -11.85 -13.31 21.64
C PHE A 133 -11.78 -14.73 21.07
N HIS A 134 -11.20 -14.90 19.88
CA HIS A 134 -10.97 -16.19 19.20
C HIS A 134 -9.53 -16.70 19.37
#